data_AF-A0A367YZN5-F1
#
_entry.id   AF-A0A367YZN5-F1
#
_cell.length_a   1.000
_cell.length_b   1.000
_cell.length_c   1.000
_cell.angle_alpha   90.00
_cell.angle_beta   90.00
_cell.angle_gamma   90.00
#
_symmetry.space_group_name_H-M   'P 1'
#
loop_
_entity.id
_entity.type
_entity.pdbx_description
1 polymer ?
#
loop_
_entity_poly.entity_id
_entity_poly.type
_entity_poly.pdbx_seq_one_letter_code
_entity_poly.pdbx_strand_id
1 'polypeptide(L)'
;MPQTRPGQRALTRRTLFGVGAVGVAGVAVGAVGVDVAHGGPVGRGIAATTEPLRKRLAGPMKVITSRDGLAEGDLFVTDMGENARLLILDDAGEVLWERSGAGSYADFRMQRYQGRDVLTWWESYEVEGARPYANGDCIIAELDGTEVARIGAHGGLAPDEHEFFLTDRDTALIVSYVEHPADLTRWGGLDDDLIVSGVVEEIDPATGEVLFHWDSVDHVGFGESFAGVPHEPEQPWDYFHINSVEPTPDGHLVVSARHTWAIYKIDRQSGEVIWRLGGKESDFDVPDEATFAWQHQATYEDESLLRLFDNGSDGTALRHPYSQVLWLRLDEEDRALRLERALRHPEGLQAPSMASAQTLPNGNVLVGWGSAQRLTEFSPTDEVLLDATLTERSYRVYRHVRP
;
A
#
# COMPACT_ATOMS: atom_id res chain seq x y z
N MET A 1 30.98 -35.61 45.42
CA MET A 1 29.89 -36.54 45.79
C MET A 1 29.50 -36.25 47.24
N PRO A 2 28.23 -36.35 47.67
CA PRO A 2 26.99 -36.78 46.98
C PRO A 2 25.95 -35.63 46.84
N GLN A 3 25.24 -35.45 45.73
CA GLN A 3 23.95 -36.06 45.29
C GLN A 3 22.78 -36.01 46.30
N THR A 4 21.76 -35.20 45.98
CA THR A 4 20.36 -35.61 45.71
C THR A 4 19.56 -34.44 45.10
N ARG A 5 18.78 -34.72 44.04
CA ARG A 5 17.64 -33.97 43.43
C ARG A 5 16.36 -34.82 43.67
N PRO A 6 15.12 -34.46 43.26
CA PRO A 6 14.59 -33.23 42.64
C PRO A 6 13.26 -32.70 43.26
N GLY A 7 12.84 -31.50 42.86
CA GLY A 7 11.45 -31.03 42.98
C GLY A 7 11.09 -30.10 41.82
N GLN A 8 10.21 -30.58 40.93
CA GLN A 8 9.67 -29.86 39.77
C GLN A 8 8.64 -28.80 40.20
N ARG A 9 8.66 -27.61 39.58
CA ARG A 9 7.45 -26.84 39.23
C ARG A 9 7.66 -26.16 37.88
N ALA A 10 6.68 -26.37 37.01
CA ALA A 10 6.60 -25.87 35.64
C ALA A 10 6.10 -24.42 35.59
N LEU A 11 6.52 -23.70 34.54
CA LEU A 11 5.78 -22.61 33.89
C LEU A 11 6.33 -22.43 32.45
N THR A 12 5.46 -21.94 31.60
CA THR A 12 5.27 -22.32 30.20
C THR A 12 5.93 -21.40 29.18
N ARG A 13 6.42 -22.05 28.11
CA ARG A 13 6.68 -21.64 26.71
C ARG A 13 6.81 -20.14 26.38
N ARG A 14 8.07 -19.74 26.16
CA ARG A 14 8.52 -18.80 25.11
C ARG A 14 8.95 -19.59 23.88
N THR A 15 8.51 -19.18 22.69
CA THR A 15 9.14 -19.42 21.37
C THR A 15 8.56 -18.33 20.46
N LEU A 16 9.24 -17.22 20.12
CA LEU A 16 10.39 -17.02 19.21
C LEU A 16 10.21 -17.69 17.84
N PHE A 17 9.91 -16.84 16.85
CA PHE A 17 9.89 -17.10 15.42
C PHE A 17 11.31 -17.43 14.94
N GLY A 18 11.43 -18.49 14.14
CA GLY A 18 12.66 -18.90 13.49
C GLY A 18 12.39 -19.23 12.04
N VAL A 19 13.06 -18.49 11.18
CA VAL A 19 13.20 -18.66 9.73
C VAL A 19 13.58 -20.10 9.38
N GLY A 20 13.00 -20.65 8.32
CA GLY A 20 13.32 -22.00 7.82
C GLY A 20 13.36 -22.05 6.31
N ALA A 21 14.53 -21.79 5.73
CA ALA A 21 14.91 -22.27 4.41
C ALA A 21 15.45 -23.70 4.53
N VAL A 22 14.93 -24.65 3.74
CA VAL A 22 15.60 -25.94 3.44
C VAL A 22 15.27 -26.37 2.02
N GLY A 23 16.30 -26.67 1.23
CA GLY A 23 16.21 -27.22 -0.10
C GLY A 23 16.30 -28.75 -0.19
N VAL A 24 15.94 -29.23 -1.40
CA VAL A 24 16.39 -30.41 -2.16
C VAL A 24 16.13 -31.82 -1.59
N ALA A 25 15.31 -32.61 -2.30
CA ALA A 25 15.71 -33.82 -3.07
C ALA A 25 14.52 -34.77 -3.36
N GLY A 26 14.50 -35.37 -4.57
CA GLY A 26 13.88 -36.69 -4.76
C GLY A 26 13.08 -36.91 -6.04
N VAL A 27 13.75 -37.33 -7.11
CA VAL A 27 13.16 -37.93 -8.32
C VAL A 27 12.59 -39.32 -8.02
N ALA A 28 11.41 -39.66 -8.57
CA ALA A 28 11.09 -41.05 -8.91
C ALA A 28 10.18 -41.13 -10.14
N VAL A 29 10.64 -41.90 -11.12
CA VAL A 29 10.05 -42.20 -12.43
C VAL A 29 8.97 -43.30 -12.31
N GLY A 30 7.90 -43.19 -13.09
CA GLY A 30 6.95 -44.26 -13.34
C GLY A 30 6.20 -44.08 -14.66
N ALA A 31 6.70 -44.74 -15.71
CA ALA A 31 6.01 -45.00 -16.99
C ALA A 31 4.91 -46.08 -16.77
N VAL A 32 3.95 -46.45 -17.63
CA VAL A 32 3.71 -46.49 -19.08
C VAL A 32 2.18 -46.61 -19.25
N GLY A 33 1.61 -46.12 -20.37
CA GLY A 33 0.28 -46.57 -20.80
C GLY A 33 -0.24 -45.86 -22.04
N VAL A 34 0.33 -46.16 -23.21
CA VAL A 34 -0.25 -45.82 -24.51
C VAL A 34 -1.22 -46.92 -24.90
N ASP A 35 -2.45 -46.58 -25.28
CA ASP A 35 -3.26 -47.45 -26.12
C ASP A 35 -3.95 -46.66 -27.25
N VAL A 36 -3.93 -47.26 -28.42
CA VAL A 36 -4.19 -46.66 -29.74
C VAL A 36 -5.67 -46.78 -30.13
N ALA A 37 -6.15 -45.74 -30.80
CA ALA A 37 -7.49 -45.50 -31.30
C ALA A 37 -8.12 -46.59 -32.21
N HIS A 38 -9.46 -46.64 -32.23
CA HIS A 38 -10.29 -47.06 -33.36
C HIS A 38 -11.51 -46.12 -33.47
N GLY A 39 -11.82 -45.63 -34.69
CA GLY A 39 -12.74 -44.50 -34.91
C GLY A 39 -14.14 -44.81 -35.43
N GLY A 40 -15.02 -43.79 -35.26
CA GLY A 40 -16.19 -43.42 -36.08
C GLY A 40 -17.59 -43.79 -35.56
N PRO A 41 -18.69 -43.07 -35.92
CA PRO A 41 -18.86 -41.63 -36.16
C PRO A 41 -20.05 -40.98 -35.36
N VAL A 42 -19.96 -39.66 -35.16
CA VAL A 42 -20.97 -38.59 -34.95
C VAL A 42 -22.36 -38.92 -34.33
N GLY A 43 -22.65 -38.28 -33.20
CA GLY A 43 -24.01 -38.01 -32.70
C GLY A 43 -24.03 -36.85 -31.69
N ARG A 44 -24.67 -35.73 -32.05
CA ARG A 44 -24.92 -34.57 -31.17
C ARG A 44 -25.82 -34.97 -29.99
N GLY A 45 -25.38 -34.65 -28.79
CA GLY A 45 -26.22 -34.61 -27.58
C GLY A 45 -25.45 -33.89 -26.48
N ILE A 46 -25.80 -32.62 -26.24
CA ILE A 46 -25.33 -31.88 -25.05
C ILE A 46 -26.06 -32.51 -23.87
N ALA A 47 -25.42 -33.47 -23.21
CA ALA A 47 -25.88 -34.00 -21.94
C ALA A 47 -25.51 -32.97 -20.86
N ALA A 48 -26.52 -32.37 -20.25
CA ALA A 48 -26.37 -31.59 -19.04
C ALA A 48 -25.83 -32.52 -17.94
N THR A 49 -24.52 -32.46 -17.69
CA THR A 49 -23.93 -33.04 -16.49
C THR A 49 -24.17 -32.05 -15.35
N THR A 50 -25.14 -32.37 -14.49
CA THR A 50 -25.21 -31.80 -13.15
C THR A 50 -23.97 -32.25 -12.39
N GLU A 51 -22.92 -31.42 -12.38
CA GLU A 51 -21.84 -31.55 -11.41
C GLU A 51 -22.40 -31.31 -9.99
N PRO A 52 -21.85 -31.98 -8.97
CA PRO A 52 -22.27 -31.76 -7.59
C PRO A 52 -21.98 -30.32 -7.19
N LEU A 53 -22.75 -29.78 -6.24
CA LEU A 53 -22.50 -28.50 -5.56
C LEU A 53 -20.99 -28.29 -5.34
N ARG A 54 -20.33 -27.60 -6.28
CA ARG A 54 -19.06 -26.96 -6.00
C ARG A 54 -19.39 -26.06 -4.82
N LYS A 55 -18.71 -26.28 -3.68
CA LYS A 55 -18.53 -25.23 -2.67
C LYS A 55 -18.28 -23.96 -3.48
N ARG A 56 -19.24 -23.04 -3.51
CA ARG A 56 -19.04 -21.73 -4.14
C ARG A 56 -17.82 -21.19 -3.42
N LEU A 57 -16.66 -21.18 -4.09
CA LEU A 57 -15.47 -20.56 -3.53
C LEU A 57 -15.92 -19.18 -3.06
N ALA A 58 -15.59 -18.81 -1.82
CA ALA A 58 -15.95 -17.49 -1.33
C ALA A 58 -15.42 -16.47 -2.35
N GLY A 59 -16.29 -15.55 -2.78
CA GLY A 59 -15.87 -14.48 -3.69
C GLY A 59 -14.78 -13.63 -3.03
N PRO A 60 -14.01 -12.86 -3.80
CA PRO A 60 -12.90 -12.06 -3.27
C PRO A 60 -13.36 -11.04 -2.21
N MET A 61 -14.62 -10.63 -2.27
CA MET A 61 -15.28 -9.74 -1.32
C MET A 61 -16.54 -10.39 -0.74
N LYS A 62 -16.77 -10.16 0.55
CA LYS A 62 -18.02 -10.49 1.26
C LYS A 62 -18.63 -9.22 1.83
N VAL A 63 -19.77 -8.84 1.30
CA VAL A 63 -20.56 -7.68 1.76
C VAL A 63 -21.20 -7.97 3.12
N ILE A 64 -21.07 -7.02 4.05
CA ILE A 64 -21.67 -7.03 5.38
C ILE A 64 -22.84 -6.04 5.45
N THR A 65 -22.64 -4.83 4.95
CA THR A 65 -23.66 -3.80 4.83
C THR A 65 -23.68 -3.26 3.41
N SER A 66 -24.87 -3.04 2.85
CA SER A 66 -25.09 -2.30 1.61
C SER A 66 -26.41 -1.55 1.72
N ARG A 67 -26.40 -0.25 1.38
CA ARG A 67 -27.53 0.68 1.49
C ARG A 67 -27.58 1.56 0.24
N ASP A 68 -28.73 2.19 0.02
CA ASP A 68 -28.89 3.20 -1.02
C ASP A 68 -27.95 4.39 -0.76
N GLY A 69 -27.55 5.08 -1.83
CA GLY A 69 -26.71 6.27 -1.76
C GLY A 69 -25.21 6.03 -1.97
N LEU A 70 -24.80 4.81 -2.36
CA LEU A 70 -23.44 4.54 -2.83
C LEU A 70 -23.12 5.39 -4.06
N ALA A 71 -21.86 5.77 -4.20
CA ALA A 71 -21.36 6.37 -5.42
C ALA A 71 -21.40 5.36 -6.57
N GLU A 72 -21.99 5.74 -7.70
CA GLU A 72 -22.07 4.87 -8.87
C GLU A 72 -20.67 4.62 -9.45
N GLY A 73 -20.21 3.38 -9.45
CA GLY A 73 -18.87 3.07 -9.93
C GLY A 73 -18.43 1.66 -9.59
N ASP A 74 -17.21 1.33 -10.01
CA ASP A 74 -16.60 0.02 -9.80
C ASP A 74 -15.43 0.15 -8.82
N LEU A 75 -15.24 -0.87 -7.98
CA LEU A 75 -14.19 -0.97 -6.97
C LEU A 75 -12.92 -1.57 -7.57
N PHE A 76 -11.78 -0.96 -7.30
CA PHE A 76 -10.45 -1.39 -7.70
C PHE A 76 -9.71 -1.91 -6.47
N VAL A 77 -9.36 -3.19 -6.50
CA VAL A 77 -8.82 -3.93 -5.37
C VAL A 77 -7.62 -4.75 -5.83
N THR A 78 -6.57 -4.81 -5.01
CA THR A 78 -5.50 -5.80 -5.17
C THR A 78 -5.72 -6.95 -4.20
N ASP A 79 -5.47 -8.16 -4.69
CA ASP A 79 -5.30 -9.35 -3.87
C ASP A 79 -3.81 -9.62 -3.79
N MET A 80 -3.23 -9.45 -2.60
CA MET A 80 -1.81 -9.67 -2.34
C MET A 80 -1.52 -11.06 -1.74
N GLY A 81 -2.46 -12.01 -1.83
CA GLY A 81 -2.24 -13.39 -1.39
C GLY A 81 -1.29 -14.17 -2.31
N GLU A 82 -1.11 -15.47 -2.03
CA GLU A 82 -0.26 -16.36 -2.86
C GLU A 82 -0.64 -16.39 -4.35
N ASN A 83 -1.92 -16.10 -4.66
CA ASN A 83 -2.43 -15.97 -6.01
C ASN A 83 -2.76 -14.50 -6.27
N ALA A 84 -1.72 -13.67 -6.39
CA ALA A 84 -1.87 -12.24 -6.54
C ALA A 84 -2.73 -11.87 -7.75
N ARG A 85 -3.68 -10.96 -7.55
CA ARG A 85 -4.63 -10.51 -8.59
C ARG A 85 -4.90 -9.02 -8.53
N LEU A 86 -5.18 -8.45 -9.69
CA LEU A 86 -5.91 -7.20 -9.83
C LEU A 86 -7.39 -7.53 -10.02
N LEU A 87 -8.26 -6.81 -9.32
CA LEU A 87 -9.71 -7.07 -9.35
C LEU A 87 -10.46 -5.76 -9.54
N ILE A 88 -11.37 -5.75 -10.52
CA ILE A 88 -12.46 -4.77 -10.60
C ILE A 88 -13.73 -5.46 -10.14
N LEU A 89 -14.36 -4.93 -9.09
CA LEU A 89 -15.54 -5.50 -8.45
C LEU A 89 -16.73 -4.53 -8.53
N ASP A 90 -17.94 -5.07 -8.57
CA ASP A 90 -19.14 -4.27 -8.25
C ASP A 90 -19.39 -4.18 -6.74
N ASP A 91 -20.43 -3.44 -6.34
CA ASP A 91 -20.81 -3.27 -4.92
C ASP A 91 -21.27 -4.57 -4.23
N ALA A 92 -21.62 -5.60 -5.01
CA ALA A 92 -22.00 -6.92 -4.51
C ALA A 92 -20.79 -7.86 -4.34
N GLY A 93 -19.63 -7.48 -4.87
CA GLY A 93 -18.40 -8.28 -4.87
C GLY A 93 -18.30 -9.24 -6.04
N GLU A 94 -19.10 -9.04 -7.09
CA GLU A 94 -18.94 -9.76 -8.35
C GLU A 94 -17.70 -9.24 -9.09
N VAL A 95 -16.90 -10.18 -9.61
CA VAL A 95 -15.70 -9.85 -10.40
C VAL A 95 -16.13 -9.43 -11.80
N LEU A 96 -15.92 -8.16 -12.12
CA LEU A 96 -16.18 -7.58 -13.44
C LEU A 96 -14.98 -7.76 -14.37
N TRP A 97 -13.77 -7.69 -13.81
CA TRP A 97 -12.51 -7.90 -14.52
C TRP A 97 -11.44 -8.40 -13.53
N GLU A 98 -10.55 -9.26 -14.01
CA GLU A 98 -9.40 -9.71 -13.23
C GLU A 98 -8.14 -9.86 -14.11
N ARG A 99 -6.99 -9.68 -13.47
CA ARG A 99 -5.68 -10.01 -14.03
C ARG A 99 -4.83 -10.71 -12.97
N SER A 100 -4.07 -11.71 -13.39
CA SER A 100 -3.15 -12.48 -12.56
C SER A 100 -1.85 -12.75 -13.33
N GLY A 101 -0.78 -13.17 -12.64
CA GLY A 101 0.45 -13.64 -13.29
C GLY A 101 1.73 -12.99 -12.77
N ALA A 102 1.62 -11.88 -12.05
CA ALA A 102 2.69 -11.35 -11.22
C ALA A 102 2.74 -12.08 -9.85
N GLY A 103 3.86 -11.96 -9.15
CA GLY A 103 4.02 -12.44 -7.78
C GLY A 103 3.37 -11.53 -6.73
N SER A 104 3.22 -10.25 -7.03
CA SER A 104 2.47 -9.28 -6.22
C SER A 104 1.92 -8.12 -7.08
N TYR A 105 0.88 -7.47 -6.57
CA TYR A 105 0.28 -6.27 -7.16
C TYR A 105 -0.07 -5.22 -6.11
N ALA A 106 0.10 -3.95 -6.44
CA ALA A 106 -0.29 -2.82 -5.61
C ALA A 106 -0.74 -1.60 -6.44
N ASP A 107 -1.24 -0.58 -5.75
CA ASP A 107 -1.71 0.71 -6.28
C ASP A 107 -2.56 0.62 -7.57
N PHE A 108 -3.51 -0.33 -7.60
CA PHE A 108 -4.39 -0.52 -8.74
C PHE A 108 -5.53 0.50 -8.73
N ARG A 109 -5.54 1.38 -9.74
CA ARG A 109 -6.58 2.41 -9.91
C ARG A 109 -6.72 2.80 -11.38
N MET A 110 -7.75 3.58 -11.65
CA MET A 110 -7.87 4.32 -12.90
C MET A 110 -7.27 5.72 -12.73
N GLN A 111 -6.46 6.16 -13.69
CA GLN A 111 -5.87 7.50 -13.74
C GLN A 111 -6.02 8.05 -15.16
N ARG A 112 -5.54 9.28 -15.39
CA ARG A 112 -5.60 9.93 -16.71
C ARG A 112 -4.19 10.08 -17.28
N TYR A 113 -4.02 9.70 -18.54
CA TYR A 113 -2.75 9.81 -19.26
C TYR A 113 -3.00 10.21 -20.71
N GLN A 114 -2.36 11.27 -21.18
CA GLN A 114 -2.48 11.83 -22.53
C GLN A 114 -3.94 12.07 -22.94
N GLY A 115 -4.74 12.59 -21.99
CA GLY A 115 -6.16 12.90 -22.18
C GLY A 115 -7.09 11.68 -22.25
N ARG A 116 -6.63 10.49 -21.86
CA ARG A 116 -7.43 9.24 -21.85
C ARG A 116 -7.41 8.61 -20.47
N ASP A 117 -8.49 7.90 -20.14
CA ASP A 117 -8.56 7.12 -18.91
C ASP A 117 -7.80 5.81 -19.12
N VAL A 118 -6.94 5.48 -18.16
CA VAL A 118 -6.03 4.33 -18.20
C VAL A 118 -6.09 3.55 -16.89
N LEU A 119 -5.84 2.26 -16.97
CA LEU A 119 -5.58 1.41 -15.82
C LEU A 119 -4.11 1.57 -15.43
N THR A 120 -3.85 1.70 -14.13
CA THR A 120 -2.49 1.77 -13.60
C THR A 120 -2.32 0.84 -12.42
N TRP A 121 -1.17 0.17 -12.30
CA TRP A 121 -0.80 -0.63 -11.14
C TRP A 121 0.71 -0.73 -11.02
N TRP A 122 1.17 -1.16 -9.86
CA TRP A 122 2.51 -1.70 -9.65
C TRP A 122 2.45 -3.24 -9.66
N GLU A 123 3.42 -3.90 -10.29
CA GLU A 123 3.57 -5.36 -10.27
C GLU A 123 5.01 -5.79 -10.00
N SER A 124 5.20 -6.91 -9.28
CA SER A 124 6.49 -7.58 -9.14
C SER A 124 6.40 -9.06 -9.47
N TYR A 125 7.45 -9.64 -10.05
CA TYR A 125 7.58 -11.08 -10.26
C TYR A 125 8.09 -11.84 -9.04
N GLU A 126 8.54 -11.12 -8.00
CA GLU A 126 8.80 -11.70 -6.68
C GLU A 126 7.47 -11.76 -5.89
N VAL A 127 7.33 -12.75 -5.02
CA VAL A 127 6.17 -12.84 -4.13
C VAL A 127 6.25 -11.77 -3.03
N GLU A 128 5.10 -11.29 -2.55
CA GLU A 128 5.05 -10.31 -1.45
C GLU A 128 5.92 -10.76 -0.26
N GLY A 129 6.74 -9.84 0.27
CA GLY A 129 7.62 -10.09 1.42
C GLY A 129 8.88 -10.90 1.11
N ALA A 130 9.18 -11.20 -0.16
CA ALA A 130 10.46 -11.79 -0.56
C ALA A 130 11.67 -10.87 -0.24
N ARG A 131 11.43 -9.56 -0.15
CA ARG A 131 12.38 -8.52 0.25
C ARG A 131 11.70 -7.53 1.21
N PRO A 132 12.49 -6.81 2.04
CA PRO A 132 11.94 -5.78 2.91
C PRO A 132 11.35 -4.58 2.15
N TYR A 133 11.83 -4.32 0.93
CA TYR A 133 11.31 -3.30 0.01
C TYR A 133 11.01 -3.93 -1.33
N ALA A 134 9.94 -3.47 -1.96
CA ALA A 134 9.43 -4.08 -3.17
C ALA A 134 10.23 -3.59 -4.38
N ASN A 135 10.54 -4.51 -5.28
CA ASN A 135 11.18 -4.22 -6.56
C ASN A 135 10.22 -4.68 -7.66
N GLY A 136 9.63 -3.73 -8.37
CA GLY A 136 8.67 -4.00 -9.41
C GLY A 136 8.63 -2.92 -10.47
N ASP A 137 7.62 -3.03 -11.33
CA ASP A 137 7.37 -2.11 -12.43
C ASP A 137 6.01 -1.44 -12.25
N CYS A 138 5.93 -0.16 -12.59
CA CYS A 138 4.69 0.59 -12.70
C CYS A 138 4.16 0.52 -14.14
N ILE A 139 2.92 0.05 -14.32
CA ILE A 139 2.31 -0.24 -15.62
C ILE A 139 1.17 0.71 -15.91
N ILE A 140 1.18 1.32 -17.09
CA ILE A 140 0.04 2.07 -17.66
C ILE A 140 -0.57 1.20 -18.76
N ALA A 141 -1.88 0.97 -18.70
CA ALA A 141 -2.59 0.20 -19.71
C ALA A 141 -3.91 0.84 -20.13
N GLU A 142 -4.35 0.54 -21.35
CA GLU A 142 -5.71 0.82 -21.80
C GLU A 142 -6.73 0.02 -20.95
N LEU A 143 -8.01 0.39 -21.03
CA LEU A 143 -9.08 -0.28 -20.27
C LEU A 143 -9.32 -1.75 -20.68
N ASP A 144 -8.83 -2.17 -21.85
CA ASP A 144 -8.85 -3.58 -22.27
C ASP A 144 -7.65 -4.39 -21.72
N GLY A 145 -6.76 -3.74 -20.97
CA GLY A 145 -5.57 -4.33 -20.36
C GLY A 145 -4.32 -4.31 -21.24
N THR A 146 -4.38 -3.71 -22.44
CA THR A 146 -3.22 -3.52 -23.32
C THR A 146 -2.25 -2.51 -22.71
N GLU A 147 -1.01 -2.94 -22.46
CA GLU A 147 0.05 -2.07 -21.93
C GLU A 147 0.40 -0.94 -22.91
N VAL A 148 0.45 0.28 -22.38
CA VAL A 148 0.78 1.54 -23.09
C VAL A 148 2.20 2.00 -22.73
N ALA A 149 2.56 1.89 -21.46
CA ALA A 149 3.86 2.29 -20.94
C ALA A 149 4.21 1.47 -19.68
N ARG A 150 5.51 1.37 -19.42
CA ARG A 150 6.09 0.67 -18.27
C ARG A 150 7.27 1.47 -17.76
N ILE A 151 7.28 1.70 -16.45
CA ILE A 151 8.40 2.29 -15.73
C ILE A 151 8.95 1.18 -14.85
N GLY A 152 10.18 0.74 -15.12
CA GLY A 152 10.85 -0.31 -14.36
C GLY A 152 12.17 0.16 -13.76
N ALA A 153 13.00 -0.80 -13.34
CA ALA A 153 14.29 -0.51 -12.73
C ALA A 153 15.21 0.34 -13.64
N HIS A 154 15.77 1.41 -13.09
CA HIS A 154 16.66 2.35 -13.77
C HIS A 154 17.57 3.06 -12.77
N GLY A 155 18.78 3.44 -13.17
CA GLY A 155 19.69 4.19 -12.28
C GLY A 155 20.13 3.48 -10.99
N GLY A 156 19.88 2.17 -10.85
CA GLY A 156 20.09 1.43 -9.58
C GLY A 156 18.87 1.46 -8.64
N LEU A 157 17.79 2.12 -9.07
CA LEU A 157 16.50 2.21 -8.40
C LEU A 157 15.50 1.27 -9.05
N ALA A 158 14.45 0.95 -8.31
CA ALA A 158 13.28 0.28 -8.85
C ALA A 158 12.01 0.84 -8.19
N PRO A 159 10.94 1.07 -8.96
CA PRO A 159 9.65 1.46 -8.39
C PRO A 159 9.19 0.48 -7.32
N ASP A 160 8.73 1.06 -6.23
CA ASP A 160 8.20 0.34 -5.09
C ASP A 160 6.66 0.39 -5.06
N GLU A 161 6.04 -0.60 -4.41
CA GLU A 161 4.59 -0.84 -4.35
C GLU A 161 3.77 0.30 -3.74
N HIS A 162 4.42 1.22 -3.03
CA HIS A 162 3.76 2.23 -2.20
C HIS A 162 3.08 3.36 -2.99
N GLU A 163 3.61 3.78 -4.15
CA GLU A 163 3.02 4.87 -4.92
C GLU A 163 3.29 4.80 -6.42
N PHE A 164 2.23 4.96 -7.20
CA PHE A 164 2.29 5.23 -8.63
C PHE A 164 1.22 6.23 -9.06
N PHE A 165 1.59 7.50 -9.21
CA PHE A 165 0.66 8.59 -9.50
C PHE A 165 0.95 9.25 -10.85
N LEU A 166 -0.06 9.38 -11.71
CA LEU A 166 0.05 10.11 -12.97
C LEU A 166 -0.40 11.56 -12.77
N THR A 167 0.46 12.51 -13.12
CA THR A 167 0.19 13.93 -12.99
C THR A 167 -0.53 14.48 -14.22
N ASP A 168 -1.19 15.63 -14.07
CA ASP A 168 -1.82 16.38 -15.17
C ASP A 168 -0.83 16.85 -16.26
N ARG A 169 0.48 16.64 -16.06
CA ARG A 169 1.55 16.93 -17.02
C ARG A 169 1.93 15.72 -17.87
N ASP A 170 1.15 14.65 -17.81
CA ASP A 170 1.44 13.35 -18.44
C ASP A 170 2.78 12.75 -17.96
N THR A 171 3.14 12.99 -16.70
CA THR A 171 4.31 12.41 -16.04
C THR A 171 3.87 11.46 -14.92
N ALA A 172 4.76 10.60 -14.46
CA ALA A 172 4.54 9.70 -13.34
C ALA A 172 5.40 10.10 -12.13
N LEU A 173 4.78 10.21 -10.97
CA LEU A 173 5.47 10.20 -9.68
C LEU A 173 5.53 8.76 -9.17
N ILE A 174 6.73 8.33 -8.80
CA ILE A 174 6.99 7.03 -8.18
C ILE A 174 7.81 7.22 -6.91
N VAL A 175 7.79 6.20 -6.05
CA VAL A 175 8.72 6.11 -4.92
C VAL A 175 9.63 4.89 -5.07
N SER A 176 10.83 5.00 -4.52
CA SER A 176 11.82 3.92 -4.47
C SER A 176 12.55 3.94 -3.12
N TYR A 177 13.26 2.86 -2.82
CA TYR A 177 14.10 2.73 -1.62
C TYR A 177 15.55 2.47 -2.00
N VAL A 178 16.49 3.13 -1.30
CA VAL A 178 17.93 3.03 -1.57
C VAL A 178 18.70 2.83 -0.29
N GLU A 179 19.69 1.94 -0.34
CA GLU A 179 20.60 1.73 0.78
C GLU A 179 21.80 2.67 0.71
N HIS A 180 22.12 3.32 1.83
CA HIS A 180 23.31 4.16 1.98
C HIS A 180 24.11 3.75 3.22
N PRO A 181 25.45 3.74 3.16
CA PRO A 181 26.25 3.69 4.38
C PRO A 181 26.12 5.01 5.16
N ALA A 182 25.98 4.93 6.47
CA ALA A 182 25.84 6.09 7.35
C ALA A 182 26.52 5.86 8.71
N ASP A 183 27.01 6.96 9.29
CA ASP A 183 27.48 6.94 10.68
C ASP A 183 26.28 7.00 11.64
N LEU A 184 25.95 5.85 12.23
CA LEU A 184 24.83 5.68 13.16
C LEU A 184 25.27 5.65 14.64
N THR A 185 26.54 5.96 14.94
CA THR A 185 27.08 5.88 16.32
C THR A 185 26.30 6.71 17.33
N ARG A 186 25.73 7.84 16.90
CA ARG A 186 24.87 8.71 17.73
C ARG A 186 23.56 8.03 18.17
N TRP A 187 23.05 7.07 17.39
CA TRP A 187 21.79 6.37 17.64
C TRP A 187 21.98 4.93 18.09
N GLY A 188 23.23 4.54 18.41
CA GLY A 188 23.57 3.22 18.95
C GLY A 188 23.98 2.17 17.91
N GLY A 189 24.13 2.57 16.64
CA GLY A 189 24.71 1.75 15.58
C GLY A 189 26.24 1.92 15.44
N LEU A 190 26.78 1.44 14.33
CA LEU A 190 28.18 1.55 13.91
C LEU A 190 28.38 2.76 12.98
N ASP A 191 29.63 3.07 12.64
CA ASP A 191 30.01 4.21 11.79
C ASP A 191 29.87 3.93 10.27
N ASP A 192 29.58 2.70 9.89
CA ASP A 192 29.38 2.24 8.52
C ASP A 192 28.13 1.35 8.33
N ASP A 193 27.16 1.44 9.25
CA ASP A 193 25.88 0.74 9.14
C ASP A 193 25.09 1.24 7.91
N LEU A 194 24.18 0.40 7.42
CA LEU A 194 23.30 0.76 6.31
C LEU A 194 22.02 1.43 6.82
N ILE A 195 21.60 2.49 6.15
CA ILE A 195 20.25 3.05 6.22
C ILE A 195 19.51 2.78 4.93
N VAL A 196 18.19 2.90 4.98
CA VAL A 196 17.35 2.95 3.78
C VAL A 196 16.67 4.31 3.72
N SER A 197 16.90 5.00 2.61
CA SER A 197 16.25 6.27 2.29
C SER A 197 15.01 6.02 1.44
N GLY A 198 14.05 6.96 1.51
CA GLY A 198 12.97 7.06 0.54
C GLY A 198 13.33 8.05 -0.56
N VAL A 199 13.10 7.64 -1.80
CA VAL A 199 13.35 8.44 -3.00
C VAL A 199 12.04 8.74 -3.71
N VAL A 200 11.88 9.97 -4.19
CA VAL A 200 10.81 10.39 -5.10
C VAL A 200 11.41 10.68 -6.47
N GLU A 201 10.81 10.12 -7.51
CA GLU A 201 11.15 10.48 -8.89
C GLU A 201 9.91 10.89 -9.66
N GLU A 202 10.07 11.93 -10.50
CA GLU A 202 9.11 12.24 -11.55
C GLU A 202 9.69 11.82 -12.90
N ILE A 203 8.95 10.99 -13.62
CA ILE A 203 9.42 10.35 -14.85
C ILE A 203 8.44 10.65 -15.98
N ASP A 204 8.95 10.90 -17.18
CA ASP A 204 8.13 10.88 -18.40
C ASP A 204 7.90 9.41 -18.83
N PRO A 205 6.67 8.87 -18.76
CA PRO A 205 6.40 7.48 -19.10
C PRO A 205 6.61 7.16 -20.59
N ALA A 206 6.59 8.18 -21.47
CA ALA A 206 6.79 7.98 -22.90
C ALA A 206 8.27 7.80 -23.27
N THR A 207 9.18 8.39 -22.51
CA THR A 207 10.62 8.41 -22.81
C THR A 207 11.47 7.67 -21.78
N GLY A 208 10.97 7.51 -20.56
CA GLY A 208 11.74 7.02 -19.41
C GLY A 208 12.71 8.07 -18.83
N GLU A 209 12.60 9.34 -19.23
CA GLU A 209 13.43 10.41 -18.69
C GLU A 209 13.02 10.77 -17.26
N VAL A 210 14.00 10.77 -16.35
CA VAL A 210 13.83 11.28 -14.98
C VAL A 210 13.91 12.81 -15.02
N LEU A 211 12.79 13.46 -14.69
CA LEU A 211 12.61 14.91 -14.73
C LEU A 211 12.86 15.58 -13.38
N PHE A 212 12.70 14.82 -12.29
CA PHE A 212 12.95 15.26 -10.91
C PHE A 212 13.38 14.05 -10.09
N HIS A 213 14.32 14.27 -9.16
CA HIS A 213 14.83 13.27 -8.24
C HIS A 213 15.04 13.93 -6.88
N TRP A 214 14.57 13.27 -5.82
CA TRP A 214 14.72 13.71 -4.44
C TRP A 214 14.96 12.49 -3.55
N ASP A 215 15.99 12.58 -2.71
CA ASP A 215 16.36 11.52 -1.75
C ASP A 215 16.28 12.07 -0.33
N SER A 216 15.45 11.43 0.51
CA SER A 216 15.29 11.82 1.91
C SER A 216 16.60 12.00 2.69
N VAL A 217 17.66 11.24 2.37
CA VAL A 217 18.93 11.29 3.11
C VAL A 217 19.63 12.66 3.01
N ASP A 218 19.35 13.40 1.93
CA ASP A 218 19.92 14.73 1.70
C ASP A 218 19.15 15.84 2.43
N HIS A 219 17.93 15.55 2.93
CA HIS A 219 16.97 16.57 3.35
C HIS A 219 16.35 16.35 4.75
N VAL A 220 16.36 15.12 5.27
CA VAL A 220 15.67 14.73 6.51
C VAL A 220 16.65 14.09 7.47
N GLY A 221 16.68 14.59 8.71
CA GLY A 221 17.61 14.10 9.72
C GLY A 221 17.21 12.74 10.28
N PHE A 222 18.17 11.83 10.46
CA PHE A 222 17.92 10.52 11.08
C PHE A 222 17.28 10.60 12.48
N GLY A 223 17.55 11.67 13.23
CA GLY A 223 16.94 11.91 14.54
C GLY A 223 15.42 12.11 14.54
N GLU A 224 14.85 12.45 13.38
CA GLU A 224 13.41 12.63 13.19
C GLU A 224 12.65 11.30 13.29
N SER A 225 13.32 10.18 13.00
CA SER A 225 12.72 8.85 13.00
C SER A 225 12.30 8.36 14.39
N PHE A 226 11.09 7.82 14.49
CA PHE A 226 10.61 7.05 15.63
C PHE A 226 10.98 5.56 15.53
N ALA A 227 11.43 5.08 14.36
CA ALA A 227 11.95 3.73 14.22
C ALA A 227 13.33 3.64 14.88
N GLY A 228 13.55 2.60 15.70
CA GLY A 228 14.85 2.35 16.31
C GLY A 228 15.83 1.77 15.29
N VAL A 229 17.13 2.08 15.46
CA VAL A 229 18.20 1.42 14.71
C VAL A 229 18.12 -0.10 14.98
N PRO A 230 18.11 -0.96 13.95
CA PRO A 230 18.10 -2.41 14.13
C PRO A 230 19.28 -2.89 14.96
N HIS A 231 19.07 -3.94 15.74
CA HIS A 231 20.16 -4.56 16.52
C HIS A 231 21.02 -5.53 15.69
N GLU A 232 20.50 -5.98 14.54
CA GLU A 232 21.17 -6.93 13.66
C GLU A 232 22.08 -6.17 12.67
N PRO A 233 23.41 -6.41 12.66
CA PRO A 233 24.38 -5.59 11.92
C PRO A 233 24.21 -5.55 10.39
N GLU A 234 23.43 -6.47 9.83
CA GLU A 234 23.22 -6.58 8.37
C GLU A 234 21.83 -6.10 7.94
N GLN A 235 21.01 -5.61 8.87
CA GLN A 235 19.68 -5.08 8.55
C GLN A 235 19.77 -3.56 8.37
N PRO A 236 19.58 -3.02 7.16
CA PRO A 236 19.53 -1.59 6.95
C PRO A 236 18.44 -0.93 7.80
N TRP A 237 18.75 0.23 8.39
CA TRP A 237 17.80 1.00 9.17
C TRP A 237 16.88 1.81 8.25
N ASP A 238 15.62 1.38 8.19
CA ASP A 238 14.53 2.14 7.58
C ASP A 238 14.15 3.33 8.46
N TYR A 239 14.84 4.46 8.31
CA TYR A 239 14.59 5.61 9.19
C TYR A 239 13.40 6.47 8.69
N PHE A 240 13.10 6.44 7.39
CA PHE A 240 12.13 7.34 6.76
C PHE A 240 10.82 6.65 6.38
N HIS A 241 10.88 5.53 5.66
CA HIS A 241 9.75 4.76 5.13
C HIS A 241 8.74 5.61 4.35
N ILE A 242 9.10 6.00 3.12
CA ILE A 242 8.23 6.77 2.24
C ILE A 242 7.04 5.92 1.75
N ASN A 243 5.81 6.42 1.85
CA ASN A 243 4.63 5.62 1.48
C ASN A 243 3.57 6.33 0.64
N SER A 244 3.77 7.60 0.32
CA SER A 244 3.00 8.30 -0.71
C SER A 244 3.71 9.57 -1.15
N VAL A 245 3.46 9.94 -2.40
CA VAL A 245 3.79 11.24 -2.96
C VAL A 245 2.67 11.68 -3.89
N GLU A 246 2.20 12.91 -3.74
CA GLU A 246 1.21 13.52 -4.63
C GLU A 246 1.56 15.00 -4.89
N PRO A 247 1.09 15.59 -6.01
CA PRO A 247 1.20 17.03 -6.22
C PRO A 247 0.39 17.83 -5.20
N THR A 248 0.89 19.01 -4.84
CA THR A 248 0.11 20.01 -4.09
C THR A 248 -0.63 20.95 -5.05
N PRO A 249 -1.69 21.64 -4.60
CA PRO A 249 -2.43 22.60 -5.42
C PRO A 249 -1.56 23.73 -6.02
N ASP A 250 -0.52 24.14 -5.29
CA ASP A 250 0.44 25.16 -5.73
C ASP A 250 1.63 24.59 -6.54
N GLY A 251 1.57 23.33 -6.95
CA GLY A 251 2.50 22.72 -7.91
C GLY A 251 3.79 22.15 -7.32
N HIS A 252 3.89 22.10 -6.00
CA HIS A 252 4.93 21.39 -5.25
C HIS A 252 4.54 19.91 -5.06
N LEU A 253 5.22 19.20 -4.16
CA LEU A 253 4.93 17.81 -3.82
C LEU A 253 4.65 17.67 -2.33
N VAL A 254 3.73 16.78 -1.97
CA VAL A 254 3.51 16.35 -0.59
C VAL A 254 3.92 14.89 -0.45
N VAL A 255 4.72 14.57 0.56
CA VAL A 255 5.28 13.25 0.83
C VAL A 255 4.90 12.80 2.23
N SER A 256 4.45 11.55 2.36
CA SER A 256 4.24 10.91 3.66
C SER A 256 5.38 9.96 4.00
N ALA A 257 5.86 10.04 5.24
CA ALA A 257 6.91 9.17 5.76
C ALA A 257 6.45 8.50 7.06
N ARG A 258 6.30 7.17 6.99
CA ARG A 258 5.70 6.34 8.04
C ARG A 258 6.54 6.32 9.30
N HIS A 259 7.88 6.37 9.21
CA HIS A 259 8.76 6.21 10.37
C HIS A 259 9.12 7.52 11.08
N THR A 260 8.89 8.67 10.44
CA THR A 260 9.03 9.99 11.09
C THR A 260 7.71 10.53 11.65
N TRP A 261 6.59 9.84 11.36
CA TRP A 261 5.22 10.27 11.71
C TRP A 261 4.92 11.68 11.19
N ALA A 262 5.42 11.99 9.99
CA ALA A 262 5.35 13.32 9.43
C ALA A 262 5.02 13.32 7.93
N ILE A 263 4.42 14.44 7.52
CA ILE A 263 4.19 14.82 6.12
C ILE A 263 5.13 15.96 5.77
N TYR A 264 5.71 15.93 4.58
CA TYR A 264 6.69 16.89 4.09
C TYR A 264 6.14 17.54 2.83
N LYS A 265 6.16 18.88 2.75
CA LYS A 265 5.97 19.57 1.47
C LYS A 265 7.34 19.90 0.89
N ILE A 266 7.58 19.47 -0.34
CA ILE A 266 8.86 19.57 -1.03
C ILE A 266 8.73 20.52 -2.20
N ASP A 267 9.62 21.50 -2.27
CA ASP A 267 9.74 22.38 -3.42
C ASP A 267 10.21 21.57 -4.65
N ARG A 268 9.31 21.39 -5.61
CA ARG A 268 9.55 20.59 -6.82
C ARG A 268 10.69 21.10 -7.71
N GLN A 269 11.19 22.32 -7.54
CA GLN A 269 12.27 22.85 -8.37
C GLN A 269 13.64 22.64 -7.73
N SER A 270 13.74 22.84 -6.41
CA SER A 270 14.98 22.82 -5.65
C SER A 270 15.18 21.55 -4.83
N GLY A 271 14.11 20.80 -4.54
CA GLY A 271 14.13 19.66 -3.62
C GLY A 271 14.09 20.06 -2.13
N GLU A 272 14.07 21.35 -1.81
CA GLU A 272 14.06 21.82 -0.43
C GLU A 272 12.74 21.47 0.27
N VAL A 273 12.82 21.11 1.55
CA VAL A 273 11.63 20.90 2.39
C VAL A 273 11.05 22.26 2.78
N ILE A 274 9.87 22.58 2.26
CA ILE A 274 9.14 23.84 2.55
C ILE A 274 8.61 23.83 3.99
N TRP A 275 8.06 22.69 4.42
CA TRP A 275 7.62 22.48 5.80
C TRP A 275 7.46 20.99 6.14
N ARG A 276 7.38 20.71 7.45
CA ARG A 276 7.12 19.42 8.10
C ARG A 276 5.86 19.51 8.97
N LEU A 277 4.90 18.63 8.72
CA LEU A 277 3.67 18.50 9.51
C LEU A 277 3.72 17.21 10.33
N GLY A 278 3.60 17.32 11.65
CA GLY A 278 3.71 16.18 12.57
C GLY A 278 5.17 15.80 12.88
N GLY A 279 5.34 14.65 13.51
CA GLY A 279 6.66 14.14 13.90
C GLY A 279 7.35 14.93 15.02
N LYS A 280 8.68 14.79 15.10
CA LYS A 280 9.51 15.43 16.15
C LYS A 280 9.91 16.87 15.84
N GLU A 281 9.95 17.22 14.56
CA GLU A 281 10.44 18.50 14.04
C GLU A 281 9.32 19.21 13.26
N SER A 282 8.07 19.16 13.74
CA SER A 282 6.97 19.82 13.04
C SER A 282 7.16 21.33 13.02
N ASP A 283 6.93 21.93 11.86
CA ASP A 283 6.84 23.38 11.70
C ASP A 283 5.48 23.94 12.13
N PHE A 284 4.48 23.09 12.39
CA PHE A 284 3.12 23.49 12.74
C PHE A 284 2.82 23.26 14.23
N ASP A 285 1.97 24.11 14.78
CA ASP A 285 1.33 23.85 16.07
C ASP A 285 0.26 22.76 15.91
N VAL A 286 0.63 21.50 16.17
CA VAL A 286 -0.26 20.34 16.02
C VAL A 286 -1.05 20.10 17.32
N PRO A 287 -2.37 20.35 17.36
CA PRO A 287 -3.20 20.03 18.52
C PRO A 287 -3.35 18.51 18.69
N ASP A 288 -3.57 18.04 19.93
CA ASP A 288 -3.61 16.62 20.28
C ASP A 288 -4.54 15.79 19.38
N GLU A 289 -5.73 16.34 19.06
CA GLU A 289 -6.72 15.71 18.20
C GLU A 289 -6.31 15.57 16.72
N ALA A 290 -5.36 16.39 16.25
CA ALA A 290 -4.85 16.38 14.89
C ALA A 290 -3.56 15.56 14.75
N THR A 291 -3.10 14.93 15.82
CA THR A 291 -1.88 14.14 15.77
C THR A 291 -2.11 12.75 15.14
N PHE A 292 -1.16 12.29 14.33
CA PHE A 292 -1.21 11.01 13.61
C PHE A 292 0.14 10.27 13.63
N ALA A 293 0.13 8.95 13.46
CA ALA A 293 1.34 8.14 13.44
C ALA A 293 1.26 6.95 12.48
N TRP A 294 2.40 6.61 11.87
CA TRP A 294 2.53 5.57 10.84
C TRP A 294 1.56 5.77 9.65
N GLN A 295 1.20 7.02 9.39
CA GLN A 295 0.17 7.45 8.44
C GLN A 295 0.50 7.08 6.99
N HIS A 296 -0.53 6.96 6.16
CA HIS A 296 -0.46 6.70 4.72
C HIS A 296 -1.30 7.71 3.93
N GLN A 297 -0.97 7.84 2.64
CA GLN A 297 -1.75 8.54 1.61
C GLN A 297 -2.15 9.97 2.00
N ALA A 298 -1.16 10.87 1.97
CA ALA A 298 -1.40 12.30 2.15
C ALA A 298 -1.81 12.93 0.82
N THR A 299 -3.03 13.46 0.75
CA THR A 299 -3.62 14.03 -0.48
C THR A 299 -4.29 15.36 -0.15
N TYR A 300 -4.06 16.39 -0.96
CA TYR A 300 -4.83 17.65 -0.86
C TYR A 300 -6.21 17.48 -1.51
N GLU A 301 -7.26 17.95 -0.84
CA GLU A 301 -8.63 18.00 -1.38
C GLU A 301 -9.04 19.40 -1.85
N ASP A 302 -8.41 20.43 -1.29
CA ASP A 302 -8.50 21.83 -1.72
C ASP A 302 -7.16 22.54 -1.45
N GLU A 303 -7.06 23.85 -1.66
CA GLU A 303 -5.84 24.66 -1.43
C GLU A 303 -5.21 24.54 -0.03
N SER A 304 -5.97 24.09 0.97
CA SER A 304 -5.56 24.08 2.38
C SER A 304 -6.03 22.85 3.17
N LEU A 305 -6.82 21.96 2.58
CA LEU A 305 -7.34 20.78 3.24
C LEU A 305 -6.55 19.54 2.83
N LEU A 306 -5.72 19.04 3.74
CA LEU A 306 -4.98 17.81 3.57
C LEU A 306 -5.74 16.64 4.21
N ARG A 307 -6.00 15.59 3.44
CA ARG A 307 -6.50 14.31 3.93
C ARG A 307 -5.35 13.33 4.09
N LEU A 308 -5.39 12.53 5.15
CA LEU A 308 -4.49 11.38 5.33
C LEU A 308 -5.18 10.23 6.05
N PHE A 309 -4.63 9.01 5.89
CA PHE A 309 -5.01 7.86 6.68
C PHE A 309 -4.04 7.71 7.86
N ASP A 310 -4.54 7.88 9.08
CA ASP A 310 -3.78 7.69 10.32
C ASP A 310 -3.93 6.24 10.82
N ASN A 311 -2.90 5.44 10.58
CA ASN A 311 -2.88 4.05 10.99
C ASN A 311 -2.91 3.93 12.52
N GLY A 312 -2.21 4.79 13.26
CA GLY A 312 -2.21 4.79 14.73
C GLY A 312 -1.45 3.65 15.40
N SER A 313 -0.85 2.74 14.62
CA SER A 313 -0.10 1.57 15.10
C SER A 313 0.85 1.04 14.02
N ASP A 314 1.92 0.38 14.45
CA ASP A 314 2.74 -0.50 13.60
C ASP A 314 2.44 -1.99 13.76
N GLY A 315 1.43 -2.34 14.56
CA GLY A 315 1.04 -3.73 14.88
C GLY A 315 1.63 -4.23 16.19
N THR A 316 2.59 -3.50 16.78
CA THR A 316 3.19 -3.79 18.08
C THR A 316 2.95 -2.65 19.07
N ALA A 317 3.27 -1.42 18.66
CA ALA A 317 3.01 -0.20 19.41
C ALA A 317 1.68 0.42 18.99
N LEU A 318 1.01 1.07 19.93
CA LEU A 318 -0.23 1.79 19.71
C LEU A 318 -0.06 3.24 20.13
N ARG A 319 -0.42 4.15 19.22
CA ARG A 319 -0.75 5.52 19.59
C ARG A 319 -2.20 5.61 20.08
N HIS A 320 -3.10 4.93 19.37
CA HIS A 320 -4.51 4.74 19.74
C HIS A 320 -5.01 3.38 19.21
N PRO A 321 -6.09 2.83 19.77
CA PRO A 321 -6.55 1.47 19.46
C PRO A 321 -7.48 1.39 18.24
N TYR A 322 -7.36 2.34 17.31
CA TYR A 322 -8.13 2.40 16.07
C TYR A 322 -7.31 3.11 15.01
N SER A 323 -7.62 2.89 13.73
CA SER A 323 -7.20 3.72 12.62
C SER A 323 -8.31 4.70 12.24
N GLN A 324 -7.94 5.81 11.61
CA GLN A 324 -8.89 6.86 11.23
C GLN A 324 -8.42 7.59 9.97
N VAL A 325 -9.34 8.26 9.30
CA VAL A 325 -9.02 9.24 8.25
C VAL A 325 -9.11 10.62 8.88
N LEU A 326 -8.09 11.46 8.67
CA LEU A 326 -8.06 12.83 9.15
C LEU A 326 -8.13 13.79 7.97
N TRP A 327 -8.91 14.84 8.13
CA TRP A 327 -8.87 16.04 7.29
C TRP A 327 -8.34 17.19 8.13
N LEU A 328 -7.22 17.72 7.71
CA LEU A 328 -6.44 18.72 8.41
C LEU A 328 -6.42 19.99 7.58
N ARG A 329 -6.96 21.09 8.13
CA ARG A 329 -6.90 22.39 7.49
C ARG A 329 -5.62 23.11 7.92
N LEU A 330 -4.81 23.47 6.94
CA LEU A 330 -3.48 24.04 7.08
C LEU A 330 -3.54 25.54 6.81
N ASP A 331 -2.99 26.33 7.72
CA ASP A 331 -2.54 27.69 7.44
C ASP A 331 -1.03 27.63 7.25
N GLU A 332 -0.58 27.62 6.00
CA GLU A 332 0.84 27.53 5.70
C GLU A 332 1.61 28.82 6.03
N GLU A 333 0.96 29.99 6.06
CA GLU A 333 1.63 31.27 6.38
C GLU A 333 1.90 31.37 7.88
N ASP A 334 0.87 31.14 8.70
CA ASP A 334 0.95 31.22 10.15
C ASP A 334 1.45 29.91 10.79
N ARG A 335 1.66 28.85 9.99
CA ARG A 335 1.99 27.49 10.44
C ARG A 335 1.01 26.94 11.48
N ALA A 336 -0.27 27.22 11.27
CA ALA A 336 -1.34 26.74 12.14
C ALA A 336 -2.05 25.52 11.52
N LEU A 337 -2.50 24.62 12.40
CA LEU A 337 -3.23 23.41 12.01
C LEU A 337 -4.57 23.33 12.75
N ARG A 338 -5.62 22.92 12.05
CA ARG A 338 -6.90 22.56 12.67
C ARG A 338 -7.41 21.24 12.12
N LEU A 339 -7.87 20.37 13.02
CA LEU A 339 -8.67 19.21 12.63
C LEU A 339 -10.03 19.68 12.09
N GLU A 340 -10.34 19.36 10.83
CA GLU A 340 -11.63 19.63 10.20
C GLU A 340 -12.61 18.47 10.44
N ARG A 341 -12.14 17.24 10.21
CA ARG A 341 -12.94 16.01 10.33
C ARG A 341 -12.02 14.85 10.70
N ALA A 342 -12.52 13.94 11.53
CA ALA A 342 -11.93 12.63 11.75
C ALA A 342 -13.01 11.57 11.50
N LEU A 343 -12.71 10.61 10.63
CA LEU A 343 -13.62 9.52 10.28
C LEU A 343 -13.07 8.20 10.80
N ARG A 344 -13.90 7.44 11.50
CA ARG A 344 -13.55 6.15 12.11
C ARG A 344 -14.57 5.10 11.72
N HIS A 345 -14.11 3.87 11.55
CA HIS A 345 -15.05 2.75 11.44
C HIS A 345 -15.81 2.57 12.77
N PRO A 346 -17.14 2.35 12.77
CA PRO A 346 -17.93 2.19 14.00
C PRO A 346 -17.49 1.04 14.91
N GLU A 347 -16.87 0.01 14.32
CA GLU A 347 -16.31 -1.13 15.07
C GLU A 347 -14.90 -0.87 15.63
N GLY A 348 -14.31 0.31 15.38
CA GLY A 348 -12.97 0.65 15.85
C GLY A 348 -11.87 -0.21 15.21
N LEU A 349 -11.86 -0.30 13.88
CA LEU A 349 -10.87 -1.09 13.16
C LEU A 349 -9.46 -0.55 13.36
N GLN A 350 -8.49 -1.46 13.38
CA GLN A 350 -7.07 -1.15 13.43
C GLN A 350 -6.39 -1.73 12.20
N ALA A 351 -5.78 -0.88 11.38
CA ALA A 351 -5.03 -1.21 10.17
C ALA A 351 -3.56 -0.75 10.35
N PRO A 352 -2.66 -1.62 10.84
CA PRO A 352 -1.26 -1.26 11.14
C PRO A 352 -0.38 -0.83 9.95
N SER A 353 -0.85 -1.08 8.73
CA SER A 353 -0.09 -0.83 7.50
C SER A 353 -1.02 -0.65 6.32
N MET A 354 -0.48 -0.05 5.25
CA MET A 354 -1.19 0.20 4.00
C MET A 354 -2.39 1.14 4.27
N ALA A 355 -3.47 0.94 3.52
CA ALA A 355 -4.74 1.67 3.60
C ALA A 355 -4.78 2.94 2.75
N SER A 356 -6.02 3.36 2.49
CA SER A 356 -6.34 4.52 1.66
C SER A 356 -7.71 5.07 2.06
N ALA A 357 -7.92 6.34 1.78
CA ALA A 357 -9.24 6.93 1.71
C ALA A 357 -9.39 7.68 0.37
N GLN A 358 -10.60 7.80 -0.12
CA GLN A 358 -10.91 8.50 -1.35
C GLN A 358 -12.23 9.22 -1.17
N THR A 359 -12.19 10.55 -1.25
CA THR A 359 -13.41 11.35 -1.34
C THR A 359 -13.97 11.21 -2.75
N LEU A 360 -15.27 10.91 -2.85
CA LEU A 360 -15.98 10.60 -4.09
C LEU A 360 -16.81 11.80 -4.56
N PRO A 361 -17.15 11.92 -5.86
CA PRO A 361 -17.87 13.07 -6.41
C PRO A 361 -19.23 13.37 -5.77
N ASN A 362 -19.91 12.36 -5.21
CA ASN A 362 -21.18 12.55 -4.49
C ASN A 362 -21.00 12.97 -3.01
N GLY A 363 -19.76 13.21 -2.56
CA GLY A 363 -19.40 13.57 -1.19
C GLY A 363 -19.21 12.38 -0.26
N ASN A 364 -19.40 11.14 -0.74
CA ASN A 364 -19.07 9.94 0.02
C ASN A 364 -17.56 9.82 0.21
N VAL A 365 -17.15 8.98 1.17
CA VAL A 365 -15.75 8.61 1.37
C VAL A 365 -15.63 7.09 1.32
N LEU A 366 -14.85 6.57 0.36
CA LEU A 366 -14.42 5.19 0.37
C LEU A 366 -13.14 5.05 1.19
N VAL A 367 -13.09 4.06 2.07
CA VAL A 367 -11.92 3.75 2.88
C VAL A 367 -11.56 2.29 2.67
N GLY A 368 -10.35 2.03 2.17
CA GLY A 368 -9.73 0.71 2.19
C GLY A 368 -8.89 0.60 3.44
N TRP A 369 -9.22 -0.31 4.35
CA TRP A 369 -8.56 -0.46 5.65
C TRP A 369 -7.31 -1.37 5.59
N GLY A 370 -6.57 -1.34 4.48
CA GLY A 370 -5.26 -1.98 4.31
C GLY A 370 -5.18 -3.40 4.87
N SER A 371 -4.23 -3.61 5.80
CA SER A 371 -3.99 -4.91 6.43
C SER A 371 -5.15 -5.45 7.29
N ALA A 372 -6.20 -4.67 7.56
CA ALA A 372 -7.42 -5.15 8.20
C ALA A 372 -8.38 -5.89 7.25
N GLN A 373 -8.04 -6.00 5.94
CA GLN A 373 -8.82 -6.72 4.93
C GLN A 373 -10.28 -6.26 4.87
N ARG A 374 -10.50 -4.95 4.98
CA ARG A 374 -11.82 -4.33 5.01
C ARG A 374 -11.89 -3.19 4.02
N LEU A 375 -13.07 -2.94 3.48
CA LEU A 375 -13.40 -1.67 2.82
C LEU A 375 -14.75 -1.18 3.31
N THR A 376 -14.92 0.14 3.33
CA THR A 376 -16.14 0.79 3.78
C THR A 376 -16.39 2.07 2.99
N GLU A 377 -17.61 2.27 2.51
CA GLU A 377 -18.04 3.56 1.96
C GLU A 377 -18.95 4.27 2.96
N PHE A 378 -18.62 5.51 3.28
CA PHE A 378 -19.34 6.37 4.19
C PHE A 378 -20.09 7.45 3.42
N SER A 379 -21.28 7.81 3.89
CA SER A 379 -22.01 8.98 3.43
C SER A 379 -21.29 10.28 3.83
N PRO A 380 -21.71 11.46 3.32
CA PRO A 380 -21.15 12.74 3.73
C PRO A 380 -21.36 13.05 5.22
N THR A 381 -22.26 12.32 5.89
CA THR A 381 -22.56 12.46 7.32
C THR A 381 -22.04 11.27 8.15
N ASP A 382 -21.02 10.57 7.64
CA ASP A 382 -20.31 9.46 8.30
C ASP A 382 -21.15 8.19 8.52
N GLU A 383 -22.28 8.05 7.83
CA GLU A 383 -23.07 6.80 7.90
C GLU A 383 -22.44 5.72 7.02
N VAL A 384 -22.28 4.51 7.53
CA VAL A 384 -21.83 3.36 6.74
C VAL A 384 -22.89 2.98 5.70
N LEU A 385 -22.53 3.11 4.42
CA LEU A 385 -23.37 2.75 3.28
C LEU A 385 -22.98 1.38 2.72
N LEU A 386 -21.68 1.15 2.50
CA LEU A 386 -21.11 -0.15 2.14
C LEU A 386 -20.09 -0.53 3.21
N ASP A 387 -20.08 -1.80 3.61
CA ASP A 387 -19.03 -2.36 4.44
C ASP A 387 -18.81 -3.82 4.04
N ALA A 388 -17.57 -4.20 3.77
CA ALA A 388 -17.23 -5.51 3.24
C ALA A 388 -15.88 -6.01 3.75
N THR A 389 -15.71 -7.33 3.84
CA THR A 389 -14.41 -7.97 4.08
C THR A 389 -13.84 -8.47 2.76
N LEU A 390 -12.54 -8.32 2.59
CA LEU A 390 -11.77 -8.93 1.51
C LEU A 390 -11.21 -10.28 1.96
N THR A 391 -11.06 -11.22 1.03
CA THR A 391 -10.46 -12.54 1.33
C THR A 391 -8.97 -12.41 1.61
N GLU A 392 -8.32 -11.52 0.86
CA GLU A 392 -6.90 -11.22 0.96
C GLU A 392 -6.68 -9.73 1.22
N ARG A 393 -5.46 -9.35 1.62
CA ARG A 393 -5.11 -7.95 1.83
C ARG A 393 -5.07 -7.22 0.48
N SER A 394 -5.57 -5.98 0.49
CA SER A 394 -5.41 -5.02 -0.59
C SER A 394 -4.59 -3.86 -0.06
N TYR A 395 -3.57 -3.43 -0.81
CA TYR A 395 -2.70 -2.34 -0.38
C TYR A 395 -3.50 -1.03 -0.22
N ARG A 396 -4.21 -0.66 -1.28
CA ARG A 396 -5.19 0.43 -1.32
C ARG A 396 -6.48 -0.08 -1.98
N VAL A 397 -7.57 0.66 -1.82
CA VAL A 397 -8.85 0.40 -2.50
C VAL A 397 -9.36 1.72 -3.06
N TYR A 398 -9.76 1.71 -4.32
CA TYR A 398 -10.31 2.89 -4.99
C TYR A 398 -11.66 2.58 -5.63
N ARG A 399 -12.45 3.61 -5.90
CA ARG A 399 -13.63 3.55 -6.75
C ARG A 399 -13.43 4.49 -7.93
N HIS A 400 -13.64 3.97 -9.13
CA HIS A 400 -13.83 4.80 -10.31
C HIS A 400 -15.32 5.06 -10.49
N VAL A 401 -15.74 6.32 -10.37
CA VAL A 401 -17.14 6.73 -10.49
C VAL A 401 -17.47 6.93 -11.96
N ARG A 402 -18.53 6.28 -12.44
CA ARG A 402 -18.95 6.41 -13.84
C ARG A 402 -19.48 7.84 -14.06
N PRO A 403 -19.12 8.49 -15.17
CA PRO A 403 -19.52 9.88 -15.46
C PRO A 403 -21.02 10.06 -15.68
#